data_AF-A0A3E0DWU8-F1
#
_entry.id   AF-A0A3E0DWU8-F1
#
_cell.length_a   1.000
_cell.length_b   1.000
_cell.length_c   1.000
_cell.angle_alpha   90.00
_cell.angle_beta   90.00
_cell.angle_gamma   90.00
#
_symmetry.space_group_name_H-M   'P 1'
#
loop_
_entity.id
_entity.type
_entity.pdbx_description
1 polymer ?
#
loop_
_entity_poly.entity_id
_entity_poly.type
_entity_poly.pdbx_seq_one_letter_code
_entity_poly.pdbx_strand_id
1 'polypeptide(L)'
;MLIGILLIVGLISIWDLFDRGLFYSRHISTDELNEFYMYKTWEQQEKAFEKNFGVEKYKFPRKKVSEIKLFKNTFLTSRITSKTISNLNKSELISFFNNPINFHWSETTWSLDESEYILRFYDDKDNEIGKIWLCLEGCGMTESIPFSPNMKYGGLSKTGMENINRIINKVLAE
;
A
#
# COMPACT_ATOMS: atom_id res chain seq x y z
N MET A 1 -22.69 -14.44 26.54
CA MET A 1 -22.20 -14.93 25.23
C MET A 1 -22.44 -13.90 24.12
N LEU A 2 -23.67 -13.44 23.89
CA LEU A 2 -24.00 -12.45 22.84
C LEU A 2 -23.25 -11.11 23.00
N ILE A 3 -23.17 -10.58 24.22
CA ILE A 3 -22.44 -9.33 24.54
C ILE A 3 -20.93 -9.48 24.25
N GLY A 4 -20.36 -10.65 24.57
CA GLY A 4 -18.95 -10.94 24.29
C GLY A 4 -18.65 -10.99 22.79
N ILE A 5 -19.56 -11.58 22.00
CA ILE A 5 -19.44 -11.61 20.53
C ILE A 5 -19.53 -10.20 19.94
N LEU A 6 -20.48 -9.38 20.41
CA LEU A 6 -20.61 -7.99 19.95
C LEU A 6 -19.37 -7.15 20.25
N LEU A 7 -18.77 -7.32 21.43
CA LEU A 7 -17.51 -6.65 21.78
C LEU A 7 -16.36 -7.07 20.87
N ILE A 8 -16.22 -8.37 20.57
CA ILE A 8 -15.18 -8.88 19.67
C ILE A 8 -15.36 -8.32 18.26
N VAL A 9 -16.59 -8.35 17.73
CA VAL A 9 -16.89 -7.79 16.41
C VAL A 9 -16.57 -6.30 16.38
N GLY A 10 -16.99 -5.54 17.40
CA GLY A 10 -16.68 -4.12 17.52
C GLY A 10 -15.18 -3.82 17.50
N LEU A 11 -14.37 -4.58 18.25
CA LEU A 11 -12.91 -4.44 18.26
C LEU A 11 -12.29 -4.75 16.89
N ILE A 12 -12.75 -5.82 16.22
CA ILE A 12 -12.27 -6.19 14.88
C ILE A 12 -12.65 -5.11 13.86
N SER A 13 -13.86 -4.54 13.95
CA SER A 13 -14.29 -3.45 13.07
C SER A 13 -13.44 -2.20 13.23
N ILE A 14 -13.18 -1.77 14.47
CA ILE A 14 -12.31 -0.63 14.75
C ILE A 14 -10.92 -0.89 14.17
N TRP A 15 -10.38 -2.09 14.39
CA TRP A 15 -9.06 -2.46 13.87
C TRP A 15 -8.98 -2.47 12.34
N ASP A 16 -10.00 -2.99 11.65
CA ASP A 16 -10.06 -2.99 10.18
C ASP A 16 -10.17 -1.56 9.63
N LEU A 17 -10.96 -0.68 10.27
CA LEU A 17 -11.05 0.75 9.90
C LEU A 17 -9.73 1.48 10.06
N PHE A 18 -9.04 1.30 11.20
CA PHE A 18 -7.72 1.89 11.42
C PHE A 18 -6.69 1.35 10.42
N ASP A 19 -6.74 0.05 10.13
CA ASP A 19 -5.86 -0.53 9.13
C ASP A 19 -6.15 0.08 7.76
N ARG A 20 -7.42 0.15 7.33
CA ARG A 20 -7.82 0.75 6.06
C ARG A 20 -7.31 2.18 5.87
N GLY A 21 -7.36 2.99 6.92
CA GLY A 21 -6.84 4.36 6.91
C GLY A 21 -5.31 4.49 6.95
N LEU A 22 -4.57 3.42 7.25
CA LEU A 22 -3.11 3.41 7.16
C LEU A 22 -2.70 3.03 5.74
N PHE A 23 -2.16 3.97 4.97
CA PHE A 23 -1.74 3.69 3.59
C PHE A 23 -0.28 3.24 3.49
N TYR A 24 0.59 3.85 4.29
CA TYR A 24 2.02 3.58 4.29
C TYR A 24 2.37 2.38 5.20
N SER A 25 3.57 2.38 5.77
CA SER A 25 4.12 1.42 6.72
C SER A 25 3.52 1.57 8.11
N ARG A 26 3.37 0.45 8.82
CA ARG A 26 3.19 0.45 10.28
C ARG A 26 4.47 0.84 11.02
N HIS A 27 5.62 0.67 10.36
CA HIS A 27 6.95 0.89 10.87
C HIS A 27 7.66 2.00 10.08
N ILE A 28 7.28 3.23 10.35
CA ILE A 28 7.92 4.45 9.80
C ILE A 28 9.20 4.71 10.60
N SER A 29 10.32 5.00 9.93
CA SER A 29 11.55 5.38 10.65
C SER A 29 11.38 6.72 11.36
N THR A 30 12.09 6.93 12.47
CA THR A 30 12.02 8.19 13.23
C THR A 30 12.38 9.40 12.37
N ASP A 31 13.38 9.26 11.49
CA ASP A 31 13.79 10.33 10.59
C ASP A 31 12.68 10.71 9.61
N GLU A 32 11.97 9.72 9.07
CA GLU A 32 10.84 9.96 8.18
C GLU A 32 9.64 10.54 8.93
N LEU A 33 9.36 10.03 10.13
CA LEU A 33 8.31 10.55 11.00
C LEU A 33 8.56 12.04 11.26
N ASN A 34 9.78 12.39 11.65
CA ASN A 34 10.20 13.77 11.90
C ASN A 34 10.11 14.65 10.65
N GLU A 35 10.53 14.14 9.49
CA GLU A 35 10.53 14.92 8.24
C GLU A 35 9.10 15.21 7.75
N PHE A 36 8.21 14.21 7.73
CA PHE A 36 6.92 14.33 7.04
C PHE A 36 5.70 14.47 7.92
N TYR A 37 5.71 13.99 9.17
CA TYR A 37 4.46 13.80 9.93
C TYR A 37 4.48 14.44 11.32
N MET A 38 5.57 14.31 12.07
CA MET A 38 5.63 14.68 13.48
C MET A 38 5.48 16.20 13.67
N TYR A 39 4.51 16.59 14.49
CA TYR A 39 4.18 17.98 14.80
C TYR A 39 3.91 18.87 13.58
N LYS A 40 3.39 18.28 12.48
CA LYS A 40 3.10 19.01 11.23
C LYS A 40 1.61 19.10 10.95
N THR A 41 1.16 20.30 10.59
CA THR A 41 -0.15 20.52 9.95
C THR A 41 -0.13 19.95 8.53
N TRP A 42 -1.31 19.70 7.96
CA TRP A 42 -1.45 19.23 6.58
C TRP A 42 -0.59 20.01 5.57
N GLU A 43 -0.66 21.34 5.60
CA GLU A 43 0.11 22.23 4.72
C GLU A 43 1.63 22.07 4.91
N GLN A 44 2.09 21.83 6.14
CA GLN A 44 3.51 21.58 6.42
C GLN A 44 3.96 20.20 5.91
N GLN A 45 3.07 19.20 5.94
CA GLN A 45 3.36 17.89 5.34
C GLN A 45 3.49 18.04 3.83
N GLU A 46 2.52 18.68 3.17
CA GLU A 46 2.55 18.93 1.73
C GLU A 46 3.85 19.61 1.28
N LYS A 47 4.25 20.70 1.95
CA LYS A 47 5.54 21.37 1.72
C LYS A 47 6.75 20.47 1.94
N ALA A 48 6.70 19.58 2.94
CA ALA A 48 7.77 18.62 3.18
C ALA A 48 7.86 17.56 2.06
N PHE A 49 6.73 17.08 1.56
CA PHE A 49 6.68 16.17 0.40
C PHE A 49 7.19 16.85 -0.87
N GLU A 50 6.76 18.08 -1.16
CA GLU A 50 7.23 18.86 -2.31
C GLU A 50 8.73 19.11 -2.26
N LYS A 51 9.25 19.57 -1.12
CA LYS A 51 10.68 19.85 -0.93
C LYS A 51 11.55 18.60 -1.14
N ASN A 52 11.03 17.43 -0.79
CA ASN A 52 11.74 16.17 -0.89
C ASN A 52 11.40 15.38 -2.18
N PHE A 53 10.69 16.01 -3.13
CA PHE A 53 10.38 15.40 -4.42
C PHE A 53 11.66 15.01 -5.15
N GLY A 54 11.74 13.75 -5.61
CA GLY A 54 12.91 13.22 -6.34
C GLY A 54 14.14 12.92 -5.48
N VAL A 55 14.12 13.17 -4.18
CA VAL A 55 15.22 12.81 -3.26
C VAL A 55 15.28 11.29 -3.09
N GLU A 56 16.42 10.69 -3.46
CA GLU A 56 16.58 9.24 -3.56
C GLU A 56 16.20 8.47 -2.29
N LYS A 57 16.64 8.94 -1.11
CA LYS A 57 16.33 8.30 0.19
C LYS A 57 14.84 8.22 0.52
N TYR A 58 14.00 9.03 -0.14
CA TYR A 58 12.57 9.06 0.09
C TYR A 58 11.78 8.49 -1.09
N LYS A 59 12.44 8.02 -2.15
CA LYS A 59 11.75 7.34 -3.24
C LYS A 59 11.17 6.02 -2.75
N PHE A 60 10.02 5.65 -3.32
CA PHE A 60 9.46 4.32 -3.12
C PHE A 60 10.27 3.26 -3.90
N PRO A 61 10.54 2.08 -3.32
CA PRO A 61 10.23 1.72 -1.93
C PRO A 61 11.29 2.26 -0.97
N ARG A 62 10.86 2.81 0.17
CA ARG A 62 11.77 3.41 1.17
C ARG A 62 12.63 2.37 1.91
N LYS A 63 12.24 1.10 1.82
CA LYS A 63 12.97 -0.08 2.28
C LYS A 63 12.84 -1.17 1.22
N LYS A 64 13.84 -2.04 1.11
CA LYS A 64 13.80 -3.16 0.18
C LYS A 64 12.62 -4.09 0.51
N VAL A 65 11.80 -4.37 -0.49
CA VAL A 65 10.72 -5.35 -0.39
C VAL A 65 11.32 -6.75 -0.50
N SER A 66 11.06 -7.60 0.48
CA SER A 66 11.51 -9.00 0.55
C SER A 66 10.37 -9.99 0.41
N GLU A 67 9.16 -9.60 0.82
CA GLU A 67 7.96 -10.43 0.70
C GLU A 67 6.74 -9.59 0.31
N ILE A 68 5.81 -10.22 -0.43
CA ILE A 68 4.55 -9.64 -0.85
C ILE A 68 3.44 -10.66 -0.59
N LYS A 69 2.32 -10.18 -0.04
CA LYS A 69 1.11 -10.96 0.22
C LYS A 69 -0.07 -10.24 -0.45
N LEU A 70 -0.83 -10.97 -1.26
CA LEU A 70 -2.05 -10.49 -1.93
C LEU A 70 -3.26 -10.93 -1.11
N PHE A 71 -4.11 -9.98 -0.77
CA PHE A 71 -5.31 -10.20 0.01
C PHE A 71 -6.53 -9.78 -0.78
N LYS A 72 -7.65 -10.47 -0.60
CA LYS A 72 -8.93 -9.97 -1.11
C LYS A 72 -9.38 -8.80 -0.23
N ASN A 73 -9.74 -7.68 -0.85
CA ASN A 73 -10.35 -6.59 -0.11
C ASN A 73 -11.76 -7.00 0.32
N THR A 74 -11.92 -7.34 1.59
CA THR A 74 -13.22 -7.65 2.18
C THR A 74 -13.23 -7.09 3.59
N PHE A 75 -14.29 -6.38 3.93
CA PHE A 75 -14.45 -5.80 5.26
C PHE A 75 -14.29 -6.88 6.34
N LEU A 76 -13.49 -6.60 7.38
CA LEU A 76 -13.14 -7.50 8.51
C LEU A 76 -12.29 -8.73 8.17
N THR A 77 -12.34 -9.25 6.94
CA THR A 77 -11.66 -10.51 6.58
C THR A 77 -10.45 -10.31 5.67
N SER A 78 -10.16 -9.07 5.27
CA SER A 78 -9.05 -8.74 4.37
C SER A 78 -7.72 -9.34 4.80
N ARG A 79 -7.42 -9.49 6.09
CA ARG A 79 -6.15 -10.03 6.58
C ARG A 79 -6.07 -11.56 6.62
N ILE A 80 -7.18 -12.27 6.48
CA ILE A 80 -7.23 -13.74 6.51
C ILE A 80 -7.53 -14.35 5.13
N THR A 81 -7.85 -13.53 4.13
CA THR A 81 -8.10 -13.93 2.74
C THR A 81 -6.83 -13.89 1.88
N SER A 82 -5.65 -14.03 2.48
CA SER A 82 -4.39 -14.01 1.71
C SER A 82 -4.37 -15.15 0.71
N LYS A 83 -4.16 -14.84 -0.57
CA LYS A 83 -3.90 -15.86 -1.59
C LYS A 83 -2.42 -16.23 -1.53
N THR A 84 -2.12 -17.52 -1.54
CA THR A 84 -0.76 -18.01 -1.71
C THR A 84 -0.30 -17.69 -3.12
N ILE A 85 0.75 -16.89 -3.25
CA ILE A 85 1.36 -16.52 -4.54
C ILE A 85 2.47 -17.52 -4.84
N SER A 86 2.55 -18.06 -6.06
CA SER A 86 3.66 -18.92 -6.46
C SER A 86 5.01 -18.22 -6.33
N ASN A 87 6.09 -18.97 -6.09
CA ASN A 87 7.44 -18.40 -5.95
C ASN A 87 7.88 -17.60 -7.19
N LEU A 88 7.47 -18.02 -8.39
CA LEU A 88 7.79 -17.34 -9.64
C LEU A 88 7.10 -15.96 -9.71
N ASN A 89 5.79 -15.92 -9.47
CA ASN A 89 5.05 -14.66 -9.47
C ASN A 89 5.44 -13.75 -8.30
N LYS A 90 5.81 -14.33 -7.15
CA LYS A 90 6.33 -13.60 -5.99
C LYS A 90 7.64 -12.88 -6.36
N SER A 91 8.53 -13.52 -7.11
CA SER A 91 9.76 -12.90 -7.60
C SER A 91 9.49 -11.76 -8.60
N GLU A 92 8.57 -11.96 -9.56
CA GLU A 92 8.15 -10.89 -10.49
C GLU A 92 7.58 -9.67 -9.73
N LEU A 93 6.71 -9.91 -8.73
CA LEU A 93 6.16 -8.85 -7.88
C LEU A 93 7.25 -8.16 -7.06
N ILE A 94 8.14 -8.90 -6.41
CA ILE A 94 9.23 -8.31 -5.60
C ILE A 94 10.12 -7.42 -6.47
N SER A 95 10.46 -7.87 -7.68
CA SER A 95 11.22 -7.07 -8.65
C SER A 95 10.46 -5.80 -9.05
N PHE A 96 9.16 -5.92 -9.30
CA PHE A 96 8.29 -4.78 -9.61
C PHE A 96 8.30 -3.72 -8.50
N PHE A 97 8.06 -4.12 -7.25
CA PHE A 97 7.98 -3.17 -6.14
C PHE A 97 9.33 -2.60 -5.71
N ASN A 98 10.44 -3.25 -6.05
CA ASN A 98 11.79 -2.72 -5.84
C ASN A 98 12.30 -1.83 -6.99
N ASN A 99 11.49 -1.54 -8.01
CA ASN A 99 11.87 -0.65 -9.10
C ASN A 99 11.09 0.69 -9.02
N PRO A 100 11.74 1.80 -8.61
CA PRO A 100 11.11 3.10 -8.46
C PRO A 100 10.44 3.66 -9.73
N ILE A 101 10.87 3.22 -10.93
CA ILE A 101 10.34 3.69 -12.22
C ILE A 101 8.89 3.23 -12.44
N ASN A 102 8.45 2.18 -11.73
CA ASN A 102 7.07 1.71 -11.79
C ASN A 102 6.09 2.66 -11.09
N PHE A 103 6.59 3.62 -10.33
CA PHE A 103 5.79 4.51 -9.49
C PHE A 103 5.86 5.94 -10.00
N HIS A 104 4.76 6.66 -9.87
CA HIS A 104 4.67 8.04 -10.32
C HIS A 104 3.77 8.85 -9.39
N TRP A 105 3.96 10.16 -9.41
CA TRP A 105 2.99 11.09 -8.85
C TRP A 105 1.77 11.14 -9.78
N SER A 106 0.74 10.38 -9.47
CA SER A 106 -0.51 10.40 -10.21
C SER A 106 -1.68 10.47 -9.24
N GLU A 107 -2.68 11.26 -9.63
CA GLU A 107 -4.00 11.13 -9.05
C GLU A 107 -4.72 9.95 -9.67
N THR A 108 -5.66 9.47 -8.91
CA THR A 108 -6.25 8.16 -9.05
C THR A 108 -7.74 8.50 -8.64
N THR A 109 -8.82 7.87 -9.15
CA THR A 109 -10.20 8.43 -9.10
C THR A 109 -11.24 7.88 -8.08
N TRP A 110 -10.98 6.84 -7.28
CA TRP A 110 -12.04 6.10 -6.53
C TRP A 110 -11.76 5.69 -5.06
N SER A 111 -12.76 5.10 -4.38
CA SER A 111 -12.73 4.73 -2.94
C SER A 111 -12.04 3.39 -2.65
N LEU A 112 -11.60 3.17 -1.40
CA LEU A 112 -10.96 1.92 -0.97
C LEU A 112 -11.85 0.69 -1.16
N ASP A 113 -13.15 0.84 -1.00
CA ASP A 113 -14.10 -0.27 -1.03
C ASP A 113 -14.34 -0.81 -2.44
N GLU A 114 -13.91 -0.07 -3.47
CA GLU A 114 -13.97 -0.48 -4.87
C GLU A 114 -12.73 -1.24 -5.33
N SER A 115 -11.65 -1.24 -4.53
CA SER A 115 -10.47 -2.06 -4.83
C SER A 115 -10.78 -3.53 -4.58
N GLU A 116 -10.43 -4.43 -5.50
CA GLU A 116 -10.68 -5.87 -5.32
C GLU A 116 -9.64 -6.52 -4.40
N TYR A 117 -8.42 -6.00 -4.40
CA TYR A 117 -7.29 -6.60 -3.71
C TYR A 117 -6.46 -5.59 -2.94
N ILE A 118 -5.70 -6.10 -1.97
CA ILE A 118 -4.70 -5.38 -1.21
C ILE A 118 -3.37 -6.11 -1.37
N LEU A 119 -2.36 -5.44 -1.89
CA LEU A 119 -0.99 -5.91 -1.82
C LEU A 119 -0.31 -5.32 -0.60
N ARG A 120 0.11 -6.18 0.33
CA ARG A 120 0.99 -5.77 1.42
C ARG A 120 2.40 -6.26 1.15
N PHE A 121 3.38 -5.44 1.49
CA PHE A 121 4.79 -5.75 1.26
C PHE A 121 5.58 -5.59 2.56
N TYR A 122 6.58 -6.46 2.69
CA TYR A 122 7.29 -6.71 3.93
C TYR A 122 8.80 -6.66 3.69
N ASP A 123 9.55 -6.22 4.69
CA ASP A 123 11.01 -6.31 4.70
C ASP A 123 11.50 -7.73 5.04
N ASP A 124 12.81 -7.91 5.09
CA ASP A 124 13.47 -9.19 5.42
C ASP A 124 13.23 -9.67 6.86
N LYS A 125 12.62 -8.83 7.70
CA LYS A 125 12.25 -9.12 9.09
C LYS A 125 10.74 -9.29 9.27
N ASP A 126 9.98 -9.45 8.18
CA ASP A 126 8.51 -9.58 8.16
C ASP A 126 7.78 -8.34 8.72
N ASN A 127 8.42 -7.15 8.71
CA ASN A 127 7.72 -5.91 9.03
C ASN A 127 6.96 -5.41 7.81
N GLU A 128 5.66 -5.10 7.97
CA GLU A 128 4.87 -4.43 6.93
C GLU A 128 5.45 -3.02 6.68
N ILE A 129 6.09 -2.83 5.53
CA ILE A 129 6.68 -1.56 5.10
C ILE A 129 5.75 -0.77 4.17
N GLY A 130 4.58 -1.34 3.88
CA GLY A 130 3.44 -0.64 3.30
C GLY A 130 2.46 -1.55 2.58
N LYS A 131 1.44 -0.93 1.99
CA LYS A 131 0.45 -1.62 1.18
C LYS A 131 -0.16 -0.73 0.11
N ILE A 132 -0.67 -1.36 -0.94
CA ILE A 132 -1.33 -0.70 -2.07
C ILE A 132 -2.65 -1.42 -2.35
N TRP A 133 -3.69 -0.63 -2.56
CA TRP A 133 -5.00 -1.12 -2.97
C TRP A 133 -5.00 -1.26 -4.48
N LEU A 134 -5.39 -2.44 -4.97
CA LEU A 134 -5.36 -2.76 -6.39
C LEU A 134 -6.77 -2.93 -6.94
N CYS A 135 -6.96 -2.35 -8.12
CA CYS A 135 -8.13 -2.54 -8.96
C CYS A 135 -7.66 -2.93 -10.37
N LEU A 136 -8.12 -4.07 -10.87
CA LEU A 136 -7.60 -4.65 -12.12
C LEU A 136 -8.31 -4.12 -13.36
N GLU A 137 -9.45 -3.44 -13.18
CA GLU A 137 -10.23 -2.81 -14.25
C GLU A 137 -9.75 -1.38 -14.58
N GLY A 138 -8.43 -1.11 -14.47
CA GLY A 138 -7.84 0.18 -14.85
C GLY A 138 -8.23 1.35 -13.93
N CYS A 139 -8.55 1.05 -12.68
CA CYS A 139 -9.05 2.05 -11.73
C CYS A 139 -7.90 2.78 -11.05
N GLY A 140 -8.10 4.06 -10.72
CA GLY A 140 -7.27 4.80 -9.79
C GLY A 140 -8.04 5.18 -8.51
N MET A 141 -7.37 5.58 -7.41
CA MET A 141 -7.91 6.05 -6.10
C MET A 141 -7.95 7.59 -5.80
N THR A 142 -9.06 8.15 -5.33
CA THR A 142 -9.28 9.62 -5.18
C THR A 142 -8.74 10.30 -3.93
N GLU A 143 -8.27 9.57 -2.92
CA GLU A 143 -7.83 10.24 -1.69
C GLU A 143 -6.49 10.98 -1.90
N SER A 144 -6.13 11.95 -1.03
CA SER A 144 -5.06 12.95 -1.29
C SER A 144 -3.79 12.97 -0.40
N ILE A 145 -3.50 11.98 0.43
CA ILE A 145 -2.24 11.71 1.15
C ILE A 145 -1.15 10.98 0.30
N PRO A 146 0.03 11.59 0.13
CA PRO A 146 1.15 10.95 -0.56
C PRO A 146 1.77 9.78 0.23
N PHE A 147 2.12 8.71 -0.49
CA PHE A 147 2.79 7.52 0.06
C PHE A 147 4.30 7.77 0.20
N SER A 148 4.87 8.45 -0.80
CA SER A 148 6.24 8.98 -0.80
C SER A 148 6.29 10.28 -1.61
N PRO A 149 7.36 11.09 -1.48
CA PRO A 149 7.54 12.28 -2.31
C PRO A 149 7.38 12.04 -3.81
N ASN A 150 7.64 10.84 -4.33
CA ASN A 150 7.47 10.52 -5.74
C ASN A 150 6.21 9.69 -6.08
N MET A 151 5.27 9.52 -5.13
CA MET A 151 4.14 8.60 -5.29
C MET A 151 2.97 8.98 -4.39
N LYS A 152 1.82 9.29 -5.00
CA LYS A 152 0.55 9.55 -4.30
C LYS A 152 -0.29 8.26 -4.27
N TYR A 153 -0.69 7.76 -3.09
CA TYR A 153 -1.41 6.48 -2.85
C TYR A 153 -1.12 5.30 -3.80
N GLY A 154 0.10 4.78 -3.85
CA GLY A 154 0.27 3.63 -4.74
C GLY A 154 0.40 3.98 -6.23
N GLY A 155 0.35 5.27 -6.59
CA GLY A 155 0.36 5.77 -7.96
C GLY A 155 1.42 5.10 -8.82
N LEU A 156 0.95 4.46 -9.88
CA LEU A 156 1.80 3.76 -10.84
C LEU A 156 2.08 4.64 -12.05
N SER A 157 3.26 4.49 -12.63
CA SER A 157 3.51 4.98 -13.99
C SER A 157 2.67 4.18 -14.99
N LYS A 158 2.50 4.69 -16.22
CA LYS A 158 1.78 3.95 -17.27
C LYS A 158 2.34 2.53 -17.47
N THR A 159 3.66 2.42 -17.56
CA THR A 159 4.37 1.15 -17.63
C THR A 159 4.19 0.31 -16.37
N GLY A 160 4.17 0.93 -15.19
CA GLY A 160 3.86 0.26 -13.93
C GLY A 160 2.47 -0.39 -13.93
N MET A 161 1.47 0.33 -14.42
CA MET A 161 0.09 -0.14 -14.51
C MET A 161 -0.06 -1.34 -15.46
N GLU A 162 0.53 -1.25 -16.66
CA GLU A 162 0.52 -2.36 -17.64
C GLU A 162 1.21 -3.61 -17.08
N ASN A 163 2.36 -3.42 -16.41
CA ASN A 163 3.12 -4.51 -15.82
C ASN A 163 2.41 -5.17 -14.63
N ILE A 164 1.85 -4.39 -13.71
CA ILE A 164 1.19 -4.97 -12.52
C ILE A 164 -0.05 -5.76 -12.92
N ASN A 165 -0.85 -5.28 -13.87
CA ASN A 165 -2.03 -5.99 -14.35
C ASN A 165 -1.65 -7.33 -14.98
N ARG A 166 -0.57 -7.35 -15.78
CA ARG A 166 -0.04 -8.61 -16.33
C ARG A 166 0.39 -9.58 -15.23
N ILE A 167 1.10 -9.11 -14.20
CA ILE A 167 1.61 -9.98 -13.13
C ILE A 167 0.44 -10.49 -12.28
N ILE A 168 -0.50 -9.64 -11.89
CA ILE A 168 -1.63 -10.05 -11.05
C ILE A 168 -2.57 -11.00 -11.80
N ASN A 169 -2.82 -10.79 -13.09
CA ASN A 169 -3.63 -11.73 -13.87
C ASN A 169 -3.00 -13.14 -13.91
N LYS A 170 -1.67 -13.25 -13.95
CA LYS A 170 -0.98 -14.55 -13.78
C LYS A 170 -1.21 -15.14 -12.39
N VAL A 171 -1.09 -14.35 -11.33
CA VAL A 171 -1.34 -14.77 -9.93
C VAL A 171 -2.78 -15.23 -9.72
N LEU A 172 -3.73 -14.59 -10.41
CA LEU A 172 -5.15 -14.94 -10.29
C LEU A 172 -5.52 -16.20 -11.08
N ALA A 173 -4.82 -16.48 -12.17
CA ALA A 173 -5.03 -17.68 -12.98
C ALA A 173 -4.43 -18.96 -12.37
N GLU A 174 -3.58 -18.84 -11.35
CA GLU A 174 -3.11 -19.95 -10.50
C GLU A 174 -4.18 -20.42 -9.51
#